data_AF-A0A930X7M6-F1
#
_entry.id   AF-A0A930X7M6-F1
#
_cell.length_a   1.000
_cell.length_b   1.000
_cell.length_c   1.000
_cell.angle_alpha   90.00
_cell.angle_beta   90.00
_cell.angle_gamma   90.00
#
_symmetry.space_group_name_H-M   'P 1'
#
loop_
_entity.id
_entity.type
_entity.pdbx_description
1 polymer ?
#
loop_
_entity_poly.entity_id
_entity_poly.type
_entity_poly.pdbx_seq_one_letter_code
_entity_poly.pdbx_strand_id
1 'polypeptide(L)'
;MSFFKPQQPILQLKRLSLSDEQLQLMKCRQFKSPWFLPLCGLYTCIDQSMVVWGVICGVIFVSAHLFPLSWLNQAIIWTILTVVGAGITLVLTYGWSKVEGLRWLLCAWLILMVGGVCATDFAILLHWGWLLLNLCSFWLILSSIGYLLTGFALHSRAFFLACFIHLGAIFFLSVVSPWQFLFTGIVMMSNLFIFAEGHWDMILPQSKNDHDHSLIVAEKVFLIE
;
A
#
# COMPACT_ATOMS: atom_id res chain seq x y z
N MET A 1 -1.47 5.82 27.11
CA MET A 1 -2.06 6.03 25.77
C MET A 1 -1.87 4.77 24.94
N SER A 2 -2.91 4.25 24.31
CA SER A 2 -2.82 3.04 23.48
C SER A 2 -2.21 3.38 22.11
N PHE A 3 -1.27 2.56 21.62
CA PHE A 3 -0.68 2.72 20.28
C PHE A 3 -1.70 2.48 19.16
N PHE A 4 -2.76 1.70 19.43
CA PHE A 4 -3.86 1.42 18.51
C PHE A 4 -5.19 1.92 19.08
N LYS A 5 -6.24 2.00 18.23
CA LYS A 5 -7.63 2.15 18.67
C LYS A 5 -8.28 0.78 18.87
N PRO A 6 -8.31 0.21 20.10
CA PRO A 6 -8.77 -1.17 20.30
C PRO A 6 -10.26 -1.37 19.95
N GLN A 7 -11.06 -0.31 20.06
CA GLN A 7 -12.52 -0.35 19.89
C GLN A 7 -12.98 -0.28 18.42
N GLN A 8 -12.10 0.13 17.51
CA GLN A 8 -12.40 0.10 16.07
C GLN A 8 -12.02 -1.28 15.53
N PRO A 9 -12.83 -1.89 14.65
CA PRO A 9 -12.41 -3.10 13.94
C PRO A 9 -11.31 -2.77 12.93
N ILE A 10 -10.49 -3.77 12.59
CA ILE A 10 -9.27 -3.63 11.77
C ILE A 10 -9.62 -3.20 10.33
N LEU A 11 -10.64 -3.83 9.75
CA LEU A 11 -11.17 -3.55 8.42
C LEU A 11 -12.69 -3.47 8.51
N GLN A 12 -13.27 -2.46 7.86
CA GLN A 12 -14.71 -2.27 7.72
C GLN A 12 -15.07 -2.08 6.26
N LEU A 13 -16.29 -2.43 5.87
CA LEU A 13 -16.80 -2.04 4.56
C LEU A 13 -16.99 -0.52 4.51
N LYS A 14 -16.54 0.11 3.44
CA LYS A 14 -16.70 1.55 3.24
C LYS A 14 -18.19 1.89 3.11
N ARG A 15 -18.75 2.63 4.08
CA ARG A 15 -20.13 3.12 3.96
C ARG A 15 -20.15 4.35 3.07
N LEU A 16 -21.13 4.40 2.17
CA LEU A 16 -21.37 5.53 1.26
C LEU A 16 -21.73 6.85 1.98
N SER A 17 -21.97 6.81 3.29
CA SER A 17 -22.45 7.93 4.12
C SER A 17 -21.37 8.56 5.01
N LEU A 18 -20.08 8.51 4.60
CA LEU A 18 -19.01 9.25 5.28
C LEU A 18 -19.44 10.72 5.43
N SER A 19 -19.43 11.24 6.66
CA SER A 19 -19.78 12.63 6.93
C SER A 19 -18.86 13.57 6.14
N ASP A 20 -19.42 14.67 5.62
CA ASP A 20 -18.71 15.61 4.76
C ASP A 20 -17.39 16.12 5.38
N GLU A 21 -17.28 16.17 6.71
CA GLU A 21 -16.06 16.57 7.44
C GLU A 21 -14.88 15.60 7.26
N GLN A 22 -15.10 14.28 7.34
CA GLN A 22 -14.01 13.30 7.15
C GLN A 22 -13.55 13.23 5.70
N LEU A 23 -14.47 13.47 4.77
CA LEU A 23 -14.19 13.57 3.34
C LEU A 23 -13.42 14.86 3.00
N GLN A 24 -13.74 15.97 3.67
CA GLN A 24 -13.03 17.25 3.52
C GLN A 24 -11.61 17.21 4.09
N LEU A 25 -11.36 16.51 5.20
CA LEU A 25 -10.00 16.33 5.74
C LEU A 25 -9.10 15.57 4.76
N MET A 26 -9.66 14.60 4.03
CA MET A 26 -8.95 13.81 3.00
C MET A 26 -8.90 14.48 1.62
N LYS A 27 -9.32 15.76 1.50
CA LYS A 27 -9.07 16.78 0.45
C LYS A 27 -8.64 16.31 -0.96
N CYS A 28 -9.25 15.25 -1.48
CA CYS A 28 -8.86 14.62 -2.73
C CYS A 28 -10.02 14.51 -3.71
N ARG A 29 -9.69 14.71 -4.98
CA ARG A 29 -10.60 14.70 -6.13
C ARG A 29 -11.42 13.40 -6.14
N GLN A 30 -12.72 13.53 -5.90
CA GLN A 30 -13.66 12.42 -6.01
C GLN A 30 -13.59 11.85 -7.44
N PHE A 31 -13.11 10.61 -7.57
CA PHE A 31 -13.16 9.87 -8.82
C PHE A 31 -14.24 8.79 -8.68
N LYS A 32 -15.23 8.80 -9.57
CA LYS A 32 -16.18 7.70 -9.69
C LYS A 32 -15.50 6.58 -10.47
N SER A 33 -15.47 5.37 -9.91
CA SER A 33 -14.87 4.19 -10.55
C SER A 33 -15.41 4.02 -11.99
N PRO A 34 -14.57 3.66 -12.97
CA PRO A 34 -15.03 3.34 -14.31
C PRO A 34 -15.76 1.98 -14.32
N TRP A 35 -16.75 1.84 -15.20
CA TRP A 35 -17.69 0.71 -15.24
C TRP A 35 -17.09 -0.70 -15.38
N PHE A 36 -15.82 -0.83 -15.82
CA PHE A 36 -15.15 -2.12 -16.00
C PHE A 36 -14.50 -2.66 -14.72
N LEU A 37 -14.45 -1.87 -13.65
CA LEU A 37 -13.99 -2.28 -12.32
C LEU A 37 -15.18 -2.17 -11.35
N PRO A 38 -15.75 -3.28 -10.84
CA PRO A 38 -16.89 -3.29 -9.93
C PRO A 38 -16.45 -2.88 -8.51
N LEU A 39 -15.92 -1.66 -8.40
CA LEU A 39 -15.37 -1.08 -7.19
C LEU A 39 -16.43 -0.16 -6.55
N CYS A 40 -16.73 -0.37 -5.28
CA CYS A 40 -17.88 0.22 -4.59
C CYS A 40 -17.44 1.42 -3.73
N GLY A 41 -17.61 2.65 -4.24
CA GLY A 41 -17.68 3.85 -3.39
C GLY A 41 -16.90 5.08 -3.85
N LEU A 42 -16.80 6.06 -2.94
CA LEU A 42 -15.96 7.25 -3.10
C LEU A 42 -14.50 6.90 -2.80
N TYR A 43 -13.65 7.06 -3.80
CA TYR A 43 -12.23 6.71 -3.75
C TYR A 43 -11.37 7.90 -3.29
N THR A 44 -10.63 7.73 -2.19
CA THR A 44 -9.59 8.68 -1.76
C THR A 44 -8.36 8.56 -2.65
N CYS A 45 -7.44 9.53 -2.58
CA CYS A 45 -6.17 9.45 -3.31
C CYS A 45 -5.33 8.22 -2.94
N ILE A 46 -5.41 7.77 -1.68
CA ILE A 46 -4.70 6.57 -1.22
C ILE A 46 -5.34 5.33 -1.85
N ASP A 47 -6.68 5.24 -1.84
CA ASP A 47 -7.40 4.12 -2.45
C ASP A 47 -7.08 4.00 -3.94
N GLN A 48 -7.07 5.14 -4.66
CA GLN A 48 -6.71 5.18 -6.08
C GLN A 48 -5.27 4.69 -6.30
N SER A 49 -4.34 5.10 -5.44
CA SER A 49 -2.96 4.61 -5.47
C SER A 49 -2.90 3.10 -5.22
N MET A 50 -3.67 2.57 -4.26
CA MET A 50 -3.73 1.14 -4.00
C MET A 50 -4.28 0.36 -5.20
N VAL A 51 -5.33 0.86 -5.87
CA VAL A 51 -5.85 0.23 -7.10
C VAL A 51 -4.81 0.22 -8.21
N VAL A 52 -4.13 1.35 -8.44
CA VAL A 52 -3.08 1.47 -9.47
C VAL A 52 -1.98 0.43 -9.21
N TRP A 53 -1.48 0.34 -7.98
CA TRP A 53 -0.47 -0.64 -7.64
C TRP A 53 -0.99 -2.08 -7.68
N GLY A 54 -2.25 -2.32 -7.31
CA GLY A 54 -2.86 -3.66 -7.40
C GLY A 54 -2.89 -4.15 -8.84
N VAL A 55 -3.32 -3.29 -9.78
CA VAL A 55 -3.31 -3.59 -11.22
C VAL A 55 -1.88 -3.80 -11.72
N ILE A 56 -0.94 -2.93 -11.37
CA ILE A 56 0.48 -3.06 -11.78
C ILE A 56 1.07 -4.37 -11.28
N CYS A 57 0.88 -4.71 -10.01
CA CYS A 57 1.36 -5.98 -9.43
C CYS A 57 0.73 -7.17 -10.15
N GLY A 58 -0.59 -7.12 -10.38
CA GLY A 58 -1.28 -8.15 -11.17
C GLY A 58 -0.65 -8.32 -12.55
N VAL A 59 -0.48 -7.24 -13.31
CA VAL A 59 0.12 -7.29 -14.65
C VAL A 59 1.56 -7.85 -14.61
N ILE A 60 2.42 -7.35 -13.71
CA ILE A 60 3.81 -7.80 -13.61
C ILE A 60 3.88 -9.30 -13.33
N PHE A 61 3.22 -9.78 -12.28
CA PHE A 61 3.35 -11.16 -11.84
C PHE A 61 2.55 -12.17 -12.69
N VAL A 62 1.39 -11.77 -13.22
CA VAL A 62 0.65 -12.60 -14.17
C VAL A 62 1.40 -12.68 -15.51
N SER A 63 1.99 -11.56 -15.97
CA SER A 63 2.80 -11.58 -17.20
C SER A 63 4.03 -12.48 -17.06
N ALA A 64 4.70 -12.46 -15.90
CA ALA A 64 5.82 -13.34 -15.59
C ALA A 64 5.47 -14.83 -15.68
N HIS A 65 4.24 -15.20 -15.31
CA HIS A 65 3.80 -16.59 -15.27
C HIS A 65 3.22 -17.07 -16.61
N LEU A 66 2.38 -16.26 -17.25
CA LEU A 66 1.56 -16.69 -18.40
C LEU A 66 2.16 -16.35 -19.76
N PHE A 67 3.02 -15.35 -19.86
CA PHE A 67 3.49 -14.85 -21.15
C PHE A 67 4.90 -15.36 -21.46
N PRO A 68 5.12 -15.97 -22.63
CA PRO A 68 6.43 -16.47 -23.05
C PRO A 68 7.31 -15.33 -23.60
N LEU A 69 7.43 -14.23 -22.84
CA LEU A 69 8.29 -13.10 -23.18
C LEU A 69 9.70 -13.32 -22.61
N SER A 70 10.73 -12.80 -23.28
CA SER A 70 12.08 -12.82 -22.71
C SER A 70 12.14 -11.98 -21.43
N TRP A 71 12.97 -12.39 -20.46
CA TRP A 71 13.17 -11.66 -19.21
C TRP A 71 13.57 -10.20 -19.42
N LEU A 72 14.36 -9.91 -20.45
CA LEU A 72 14.75 -8.54 -20.80
C LEU A 72 13.56 -7.68 -21.25
N ASN A 73 12.68 -8.22 -22.10
CA ASN A 73 11.48 -7.50 -22.55
C ASN A 73 10.53 -7.26 -21.38
N GLN A 74 10.37 -8.26 -20.51
CA GLN A 74 9.56 -8.15 -19.30
C GLN A 74 10.12 -7.07 -18.36
N ALA A 75 11.43 -7.06 -18.08
CA ALA A 75 12.08 -6.02 -17.29
C ALA A 75 11.80 -4.61 -17.81
N ILE A 76 11.97 -4.37 -19.12
CA ILE A 76 11.68 -3.05 -19.72
C ILE A 76 10.22 -2.63 -19.46
N ILE A 77 9.26 -3.53 -19.71
CA ILE A 77 7.84 -3.24 -19.50
C ILE A 77 7.54 -2.97 -18.03
N TRP A 78 8.07 -3.79 -17.12
CA TRP A 78 7.85 -3.67 -15.68
C TRP A 78 8.47 -2.42 -15.10
N THR A 79 9.64 -2.01 -15.58
CA THR A 79 10.28 -0.75 -15.21
C THR A 79 9.46 0.44 -15.65
N ILE A 80 8.94 0.45 -16.89
CA ILE A 80 8.04 1.50 -17.36
C ILE A 80 6.77 1.57 -16.51
N LEU A 81 6.12 0.42 -16.27
CA LEU A 81 4.90 0.35 -15.44
C LEU A 81 5.15 0.85 -14.02
N THR A 82 6.28 0.49 -13.41
CA THR A 82 6.63 0.91 -12.05
C THR A 82 6.90 2.41 -11.98
N VAL A 83 7.62 2.98 -12.95
CA VAL A 83 7.88 4.43 -13.02
C VAL A 83 6.58 5.22 -13.20
N VAL A 84 5.69 4.76 -14.09
CA VAL A 84 4.37 5.37 -14.29
C VAL A 84 3.52 5.27 -13.03
N GLY A 85 3.47 4.07 -12.40
CA GLY A 85 2.77 3.86 -11.14
C GLY A 85 3.26 4.76 -10.02
N ALA A 86 4.58 4.86 -9.85
CA ALA A 86 5.21 5.75 -8.89
C ALA A 86 4.87 7.23 -9.15
N GLY A 87 4.92 7.67 -10.40
CA GLY A 87 4.52 9.03 -10.79
C GLY A 87 3.05 9.33 -10.45
N ILE A 88 2.14 8.41 -10.77
CA ILE A 88 0.72 8.52 -10.44
C ILE A 88 0.52 8.60 -8.92
N THR A 89 1.12 7.68 -8.16
CA THR A 89 1.05 7.68 -6.69
C THR A 89 1.58 8.96 -6.08
N LEU A 90 2.72 9.48 -6.57
CA LEU A 90 3.25 10.76 -6.12
C LEU A 90 2.23 11.88 -6.34
N VAL A 91 1.68 12.02 -7.55
CA VAL A 91 0.69 13.06 -7.86
C VAL A 91 -0.56 12.94 -6.98
N LEU A 92 -1.07 11.72 -6.80
CA LEU A 92 -2.27 11.47 -5.99
C LEU A 92 -2.02 11.76 -4.51
N THR A 93 -0.92 11.27 -3.94
CA THR A 93 -0.73 11.23 -2.48
C THR A 93 0.15 12.35 -1.93
N TYR A 94 0.82 13.15 -2.78
CA TYR A 94 1.72 14.21 -2.32
C TYR A 94 1.03 15.28 -1.48
N GLY A 95 -0.14 15.76 -1.93
CA GLY A 95 -0.90 16.77 -1.20
C GLY A 95 -1.32 16.29 0.19
N TRP A 96 -1.91 15.10 0.25
CA TRP A 96 -2.33 14.47 1.50
C TRP A 96 -1.14 14.17 2.43
N SER A 97 -0.08 13.54 1.92
CA SER A 97 1.11 13.21 2.72
C SER A 97 1.84 14.45 3.24
N LYS A 98 1.78 15.58 2.52
CA LYS A 98 2.33 16.86 3.00
C LYS A 98 1.53 17.40 4.18
N VAL A 99 0.19 17.35 4.10
CA VAL A 99 -0.69 17.81 5.19
C VAL A 99 -0.49 16.93 6.42
N GLU A 100 -0.52 15.61 6.26
CA GLU A 100 -0.41 14.66 7.37
C GLU A 100 1.00 14.46 7.93
N GLY A 101 2.02 15.11 7.35
CA GLY A 101 3.42 14.93 7.78
C GLY A 101 4.03 13.56 7.39
N LEU A 102 3.41 12.86 6.44
CA LEU A 102 3.77 11.49 6.01
C LEU A 102 4.62 11.47 4.73
N ARG A 103 5.25 12.59 4.36
CA ARG A 103 6.13 12.67 3.18
C ARG A 103 7.27 11.64 3.21
N TRP A 104 7.81 11.37 4.39
CA TRP A 104 8.88 10.38 4.56
C TRP A 104 8.41 8.97 4.18
N LEU A 105 7.15 8.63 4.47
CA LEU A 105 6.56 7.33 4.14
C LEU A 105 6.42 7.18 2.62
N LEU A 106 5.98 8.25 1.94
CA LEU A 106 5.90 8.28 0.48
C LEU A 106 7.28 8.10 -0.16
N CYS A 107 8.31 8.79 0.37
CA CYS A 107 9.69 8.60 -0.08
C CYS A 107 10.20 7.17 0.19
N ALA A 108 9.86 6.59 1.34
CA ALA A 108 10.26 5.22 1.69
C ALA A 108 9.69 4.20 0.70
N TRP A 109 8.40 4.29 0.37
CA TRP A 109 7.78 3.45 -0.66
C TRP A 109 8.43 3.68 -2.02
N LEU A 110 8.71 4.92 -2.42
CA LEU A 110 9.38 5.19 -3.68
C LEU A 110 10.77 4.53 -3.76
N ILE A 111 11.55 4.63 -2.68
CA ILE A 111 12.87 3.99 -2.58
C ILE A 111 12.74 2.47 -2.65
N LEU A 112 11.76 1.87 -1.98
CA LEU A 112 11.50 0.43 -2.04
C LEU A 112 11.13 -0.02 -3.47
N MET A 113 10.20 0.67 -4.14
CA MET A 113 9.75 0.28 -5.48
C MET A 113 10.86 0.45 -6.52
N VAL A 114 11.55 1.60 -6.52
CA VAL A 114 12.67 1.84 -7.45
C VAL A 114 13.83 0.92 -7.15
N GLY A 115 14.19 0.74 -5.89
CA GLY A 115 15.26 -0.19 -5.47
C GLY A 115 14.95 -1.63 -5.85
N GLY A 116 13.71 -2.09 -5.67
CA GLY A 116 13.25 -3.41 -6.06
C GLY A 116 13.35 -3.66 -7.57
N VAL A 117 12.92 -2.68 -8.37
CA VAL A 117 13.05 -2.74 -9.84
C VAL A 117 14.51 -2.74 -10.26
N CYS A 118 15.33 -1.81 -9.76
CA CYS A 118 16.76 -1.78 -10.09
C CYS A 118 17.44 -3.10 -9.73
N ALA A 119 17.15 -3.68 -8.57
CA ALA A 119 17.70 -4.98 -8.18
C ALA A 119 17.25 -6.11 -9.11
N THR A 120 15.97 -6.11 -9.53
CA THR A 120 15.42 -7.07 -10.49
C THR A 120 16.09 -6.94 -11.86
N ASP A 121 16.22 -5.71 -12.37
CA ASP A 121 16.86 -5.43 -13.66
C ASP A 121 18.34 -5.82 -13.64
N PHE A 122 19.08 -5.49 -12.57
CA PHE A 122 20.46 -5.93 -12.40
C PHE A 122 20.57 -7.45 -12.32
N ALA A 123 19.63 -8.13 -11.66
CA ALA A 123 19.63 -9.59 -11.62
C ALA A 123 19.46 -10.20 -13.00
N ILE A 124 18.60 -9.61 -13.84
CA ILE A 124 18.38 -10.06 -15.22
C ILE A 124 19.61 -9.78 -16.09
N LEU A 125 20.16 -8.56 -16.04
CA LEU A 125 21.31 -8.16 -16.85
C LEU A 125 22.58 -8.94 -16.49
N LEU A 126 22.84 -9.15 -15.20
CA LEU A 126 24.02 -9.85 -14.70
C LEU A 126 23.81 -11.37 -14.56
N HIS A 127 22.63 -11.88 -14.94
CA HIS A 127 22.27 -13.29 -14.77
C HIS A 127 22.44 -13.78 -13.31
N TRP A 128 22.06 -12.95 -12.33
CA TRP A 128 22.19 -13.24 -10.91
C TRP A 128 21.17 -14.30 -10.48
N GLY A 129 21.51 -15.56 -10.73
CA GLY A 129 20.61 -16.71 -10.56
C GLY A 129 19.97 -16.80 -9.17
N TRP A 130 20.71 -16.49 -8.10
CA TRP A 130 20.16 -16.55 -6.74
C TRP A 130 18.97 -15.58 -6.55
N LEU A 131 19.10 -14.32 -6.99
CA LEU A 131 18.02 -13.35 -6.89
C LEU A 131 16.87 -13.70 -7.86
N LEU A 132 17.20 -14.12 -9.09
CA LEU A 132 16.21 -14.55 -10.08
C LEU A 132 15.32 -15.71 -9.58
N LEU A 133 15.92 -16.70 -8.91
CA LEU A 133 15.20 -17.82 -8.31
C LEU A 133 14.35 -17.42 -7.10
N ASN A 134 14.64 -16.28 -6.47
CA ASN A 134 13.96 -15.80 -5.26
C ASN A 134 13.20 -14.49 -5.48
N LEU A 135 12.88 -14.11 -6.74
CA LEU A 135 12.21 -12.85 -7.05
C LEU A 135 10.88 -12.68 -6.32
N CYS A 136 10.08 -13.76 -6.25
CA CYS A 136 8.80 -13.74 -5.55
C CYS A 136 8.99 -13.43 -4.05
N SER A 137 9.89 -14.17 -3.38
CA SER A 137 10.24 -13.92 -1.98
C SER A 137 10.76 -12.50 -1.78
N PHE A 138 11.63 -12.03 -2.67
CA PHE A 138 12.20 -10.68 -2.62
C PHE A 138 11.12 -9.60 -2.64
N TRP A 139 10.20 -9.65 -3.60
CA TRP A 139 9.12 -8.65 -3.71
C TRP A 139 8.10 -8.73 -2.57
N LEU A 140 7.82 -9.93 -2.04
CA LEU A 140 7.02 -10.08 -0.82
C LEU A 140 7.71 -9.45 0.39
N ILE A 141 9.02 -9.63 0.56
CA ILE A 141 9.80 -9.01 1.64
C ILE A 141 9.78 -7.48 1.52
N LEU A 142 10.02 -6.93 0.33
CA LEU A 142 9.96 -5.48 0.10
C LEU A 142 8.58 -4.93 0.47
N SER A 143 7.52 -5.63 0.05
CA SER A 143 6.14 -5.25 0.38
C SER A 143 5.88 -5.32 1.88
N SER A 144 6.34 -6.38 2.56
CA SER A 144 6.27 -6.51 4.03
C SER A 144 6.94 -5.36 4.74
N ILE A 145 8.13 -4.93 4.29
CA ILE A 145 8.84 -3.76 4.85
C ILE A 145 8.00 -2.50 4.67
N GLY A 146 7.48 -2.25 3.46
CA GLY A 146 6.62 -1.10 3.18
C GLY A 146 5.36 -1.08 4.05
N TYR A 147 4.68 -2.21 4.20
CA TYR A 147 3.51 -2.33 5.08
C TYR A 147 3.85 -2.17 6.55
N LEU A 148 5.01 -2.66 7.00
CA LEU A 148 5.49 -2.44 8.36
C LEU A 148 5.70 -0.95 8.64
N LEU A 149 6.40 -0.24 7.74
CA LEU A 149 6.61 1.21 7.84
C LEU A 149 5.27 1.97 7.85
N THR A 150 4.34 1.56 7.00
CA THR A 150 2.99 2.15 6.92
C THR A 150 2.19 1.91 8.20
N GLY A 151 2.26 0.70 8.76
CA GLY A 151 1.61 0.34 10.03
C GLY A 151 2.12 1.17 11.20
N PHE A 152 3.43 1.44 11.26
CA PHE A 152 4.00 2.35 12.25
C PHE A 152 3.57 3.81 12.01
N ALA A 153 3.64 4.28 10.78
CA ALA A 153 3.34 5.66 10.43
C ALA A 153 1.86 6.04 10.68
N LEU A 154 0.95 5.10 10.41
CA LEU A 154 -0.50 5.29 10.53
C LEU A 154 -1.10 4.67 11.80
N HIS A 155 -0.26 4.06 12.65
CA HIS A 155 -0.71 3.34 13.83
C HIS A 155 -1.83 2.33 13.53
N SER A 156 -1.71 1.59 12.42
CA SER A 156 -2.78 0.73 11.89
C SER A 156 -2.45 -0.75 11.99
N ARG A 157 -3.35 -1.52 12.63
CA ARG A 157 -3.22 -2.98 12.75
C ARG A 157 -3.42 -3.66 11.41
N ALA A 158 -4.25 -3.08 10.53
CA ALA A 158 -4.52 -3.65 9.22
C ALA A 158 -3.23 -3.76 8.37
N PHE A 159 -2.36 -2.75 8.42
CA PHE A 159 -1.07 -2.78 7.73
C PHE A 159 -0.04 -3.73 8.38
N PHE A 160 -0.05 -3.88 9.71
CA PHE A 160 0.73 -4.94 10.36
C PHE A 160 0.26 -6.34 9.93
N LEU A 161 -1.05 -6.55 9.84
CA LEU A 161 -1.61 -7.81 9.35
C LEU A 161 -1.18 -8.08 7.89
N ALA A 162 -1.23 -7.07 7.02
CA ALA A 162 -0.73 -7.19 5.65
C ALA A 162 0.76 -7.56 5.60
N CYS A 163 1.59 -6.97 6.46
CA CYS A 163 3.00 -7.36 6.59
C CYS A 163 3.15 -8.85 6.93
N PHE A 164 2.41 -9.35 7.92
CA PHE A 164 2.43 -10.76 8.29
C PHE A 164 1.87 -11.69 7.20
N ILE A 165 0.84 -11.26 6.46
CA ILE A 165 0.31 -12.02 5.32
C ILE A 165 1.39 -12.20 4.25
N HIS A 166 2.13 -11.14 3.93
CA HIS A 166 3.19 -11.20 2.92
C HIS A 166 4.38 -12.04 3.39
N LEU A 167 4.80 -11.94 4.66
CA LEU A 167 5.82 -12.82 5.22
C LEU A 167 5.34 -14.28 5.28
N GLY A 168 4.07 -14.51 5.63
CA GLY A 168 3.43 -15.81 5.62
C GLY A 168 3.42 -16.44 4.24
N ALA A 169 3.08 -15.65 3.21
CA ALA A 169 3.04 -16.09 1.82
C ALA A 169 4.40 -16.65 1.33
N ILE A 170 5.52 -16.14 1.83
CA ILE A 170 6.86 -16.65 1.50
C ILE A 170 7.00 -18.14 1.85
N PHE A 171 6.46 -18.57 3.00
CA PHE A 171 6.52 -19.98 3.41
C PHE A 171 5.74 -20.91 2.48
N PHE A 172 4.71 -20.39 1.80
CA PHE A 172 3.91 -21.16 0.84
C PHE A 172 4.52 -21.22 -0.56
N LEU A 173 5.49 -20.34 -0.90
CA LEU A 173 6.09 -20.30 -2.23
C LEU A 173 6.74 -21.62 -2.65
N SER A 174 7.34 -22.35 -1.70
CA SER A 174 7.95 -23.66 -1.97
C SER A 174 6.91 -24.70 -2.39
N VAL A 175 5.69 -24.63 -1.83
CA VAL A 175 4.57 -25.53 -2.13
C VAL A 175 3.99 -25.23 -3.50
N VAL A 176 3.91 -23.95 -3.88
CA VAL A 176 3.35 -23.50 -5.17
C VAL A 176 4.43 -23.16 -6.19
N SER A 177 5.62 -23.76 -6.09
CA SER A 177 6.82 -23.37 -6.86
C SER A 177 6.60 -23.11 -8.38
N PRO A 178 5.89 -23.95 -9.15
CA PRO A 178 5.61 -23.67 -10.57
C PRO A 178 4.71 -22.44 -10.78
N TRP A 179 3.88 -22.11 -9.79
CA TRP A 179 2.88 -21.05 -9.79
C TRP A 179 3.30 -19.86 -8.91
N GLN A 180 4.57 -19.80 -8.47
CA GLN A 180 5.03 -18.83 -7.46
C GLN A 180 4.79 -17.38 -7.87
N PHE A 181 4.97 -17.06 -9.17
CA PHE A 181 4.72 -15.72 -9.70
C PHE A 181 3.23 -15.39 -9.64
N LEU A 182 2.37 -16.28 -10.12
CA LEU A 182 0.91 -16.08 -10.08
C LEU A 182 0.41 -15.93 -8.64
N PHE A 183 0.86 -16.81 -7.73
CA PHE A 183 0.50 -16.74 -6.31
C PHE A 183 0.94 -15.41 -5.68
N THR A 184 2.17 -14.98 -5.92
CA THR A 184 2.69 -13.69 -5.43
C THR A 184 1.86 -12.52 -5.97
N GLY A 185 1.55 -12.54 -7.26
CA GLY A 185 0.68 -11.55 -7.90
C GLY A 185 -0.70 -11.48 -7.25
N ILE A 186 -1.34 -12.62 -7.00
CA ILE A 186 -2.65 -12.69 -6.34
C ILE A 186 -2.58 -12.14 -4.92
N VAL A 187 -1.57 -12.51 -4.13
CA VAL A 187 -1.41 -12.01 -2.75
C VAL A 187 -1.25 -10.49 -2.74
N MET A 188 -0.33 -9.96 -3.52
CA MET A 188 -0.05 -8.52 -3.57
C MET A 188 -1.24 -7.72 -4.12
N MET A 189 -1.82 -8.17 -5.24
CA MET A 189 -2.96 -7.51 -5.88
C MET A 189 -4.19 -7.51 -4.98
N SER A 190 -4.56 -8.68 -4.44
CA SER A 190 -5.77 -8.81 -3.62
C SER A 190 -5.65 -8.00 -2.34
N ASN A 191 -4.46 -7.98 -1.71
CA ASN A 191 -4.24 -7.17 -0.51
C ASN A 191 -4.45 -5.67 -0.79
N LEU A 192 -3.93 -5.17 -1.92
CA LEU A 192 -4.11 -3.77 -2.32
C LEU A 192 -5.56 -3.43 -2.66
N PHE A 193 -6.30 -4.34 -3.32
CA PHE A 193 -7.72 -4.14 -3.61
C PHE A 193 -8.60 -4.22 -2.36
N ILE A 194 -8.30 -5.14 -1.43
CA ILE A 194 -8.97 -5.21 -0.13
C ILE A 194 -8.76 -3.92 0.64
N PHE A 195 -7.55 -3.34 0.61
CA PHE A 195 -7.35 -2.02 1.17
C PHE A 195 -8.20 -0.99 0.44
N ALA A 196 -8.05 -0.84 -0.88
CA ALA A 196 -8.81 0.18 -1.64
C ALA A 196 -10.33 0.21 -1.39
N GLU A 197 -10.95 -0.96 -1.19
CA GLU A 197 -12.38 -1.11 -0.89
C GLU A 197 -12.72 -1.01 0.61
N GLY A 198 -11.76 -1.35 1.48
CA GLY A 198 -11.92 -1.34 2.92
C GLY A 198 -11.73 0.05 3.54
N HIS A 199 -12.40 0.29 4.65
CA HIS A 199 -11.98 1.32 5.61
C HIS A 199 -11.14 0.65 6.69
N TRP A 200 -9.88 1.04 6.78
CA TRP A 200 -8.91 0.45 7.71
C TRP A 200 -8.67 1.35 8.93
N ASP A 201 -8.20 0.73 10.02
CA ASP A 201 -8.01 1.38 11.31
C ASP A 201 -6.78 2.30 11.35
N MET A 202 -6.89 3.51 10.78
CA MET A 202 -5.81 4.50 10.81
C MET A 202 -5.98 5.58 11.90
N ILE A 203 -4.85 5.99 12.48
CA ILE A 203 -4.76 7.19 13.32
C ILE A 203 -3.81 8.15 12.61
N LEU A 204 -4.34 9.27 12.15
CA LEU A 204 -3.58 10.27 11.42
C LEU A 204 -2.73 11.12 12.40
N PRO A 205 -1.47 11.46 12.07
CA PRO A 205 -0.60 12.22 12.96
C PRO A 205 -1.19 13.57 13.41
N GLN A 206 -1.85 14.30 12.50
CA GLN A 206 -2.46 15.59 12.86
C GLN A 206 -3.65 15.41 13.80
N SER A 207 -4.53 14.44 13.54
CA SER A 207 -5.67 14.13 14.43
C SER A 207 -5.24 13.80 15.86
N LYS A 208 -4.06 13.19 16.02
CA LYS A 208 -3.50 12.85 17.33
C LYS A 208 -3.08 14.11 18.08
N ASN A 209 -2.40 15.03 17.40
CA ASN A 209 -1.95 16.29 17.99
C ASN A 209 -3.12 17.18 18.41
N ASP A 210 -4.18 17.26 17.59
CA ASP A 210 -5.37 18.06 17.91
C ASP A 210 -6.11 17.49 19.13
N HIS A 211 -6.19 16.16 19.24
CA HIS A 211 -6.83 15.51 20.38
C HIS A 211 -6.04 15.73 21.67
N ASP A 212 -4.72 15.59 21.64
CA ASP A 212 -3.85 15.86 22.79
C ASP A 212 -3.96 17.34 23.23
N HIS A 213 -4.01 18.28 22.29
CA HIS A 213 -4.24 19.70 22.59
C HIS A 213 -5.60 19.96 23.24
N SER A 214 -6.66 19.33 22.75
CA SER A 214 -8.02 19.49 23.32
C SER A 214 -8.12 18.98 24.76
N LEU A 215 -7.44 17.88 25.08
CA LEU A 215 -7.40 17.31 26.44
C LEU A 215 -6.63 18.21 27.40
N ILE A 216 -5.49 18.77 26.97
CA ILE A 216 -4.71 19.71 27.78
C ILE A 216 -5.50 21.00 28.08
N VAL A 217 -6.27 21.50 27.10
CA VAL A 217 -7.13 22.68 27.32
C VAL A 217 -8.27 22.34 28.29
N ALA A 218 -8.92 21.19 28.13
CA ALA A 218 -9.98 20.76 29.03
C ALA A 218 -9.50 20.56 30.47
N GLU A 219 -8.31 19.95 30.65
CA GLU A 219 -7.69 19.76 31.98
C GLU A 219 -7.33 21.10 32.63
N LYS A 220 -6.82 22.07 31.86
CA LYS A 220 -6.56 23.43 32.37
C LYS A 220 -7.83 24.18 32.76
N VAL A 221 -8.93 24.01 32.02
CA VAL A 221 -10.22 24.61 32.38
C VAL A 221 -10.75 24.01 33.69
N PHE A 222 -10.60 22.69 33.88
CA PHE A 222 -11.03 22.00 35.10
C PHE A 222 -10.19 22.31 36.35
N LEU A 223 -8.98 22.85 36.20
CA LEU A 223 -8.10 23.23 37.30
C LEU A 223 -8.23 24.71 37.72
N ILE A 224 -9.08 25.48 37.04
CA ILE A 224 -9.30 26.92 37.30
C ILE A 224 -10.65 27.16 38.01
N GLU A 225 -11.48 26.13 38.18
CA GLU A 225 -12.70 26.14 39.02
C GLU A 225 -12.47 25.45 40.38
#